data_AF-A0A5E4L1V9-F1
#
_entry.id   AF-A0A5E4L1V9-F1
#
_cell.length_a   1.000
_cell.length_b   1.000
_cell.length_c   1.000
_cell.angle_alpha   90.00
_cell.angle_beta   90.00
_cell.angle_gamma   90.00
#
_symmetry.space_group_name_H-M   'P 1'
#
loop_
_entity.id
_entity.type
_entity.pdbx_description
1 polymer ?
#
loop_
_entity_poly.entity_id
_entity_poly.type
_entity_poly.pdbx_seq_one_letter_code
_entity_poly.pdbx_strand_id
1 'polypeptide(L)'
;MDPIILLNSTATILGIIDKVADQIERFRKKEPEPPVAKPHSVLAEKRGDAIEFIRGGVVLETITVNDFTSLNPQSQQLIKAYEQSMQMQYDLWTQIYPQRDVSPDPLVNAKVNAQLKNIAQTMCSELNMILDYLNYMGKNLEDHYSHVRFICRENRH
;
A
#
# COMPACT_ATOMS: atom_id res chain seq x y z
N MET A 1 7.39 -21.55 -3.73
CA MET A 1 5.99 -21.08 -3.79
C MET A 1 5.65 -20.86 -5.26
N ASP A 2 4.39 -21.05 -5.66
CA ASP A 2 3.97 -20.79 -7.05
C ASP A 2 4.15 -19.28 -7.38
N PRO A 3 4.87 -18.91 -8.45
CA PRO A 3 5.04 -17.52 -8.87
C PRO A 3 3.73 -16.76 -9.12
N ILE A 4 2.66 -17.44 -9.54
CA ILE A 4 1.33 -16.82 -9.69
C ILE A 4 0.79 -16.35 -8.33
N ILE A 5 1.04 -17.12 -7.26
CA ILE A 5 0.63 -16.73 -5.90
C ILE A 5 1.39 -15.46 -5.46
N LEU A 6 2.67 -15.35 -5.81
CA LEU A 6 3.48 -14.19 -5.48
C LEU A 6 3.03 -12.95 -6.25
N LEU A 7 2.80 -13.08 -7.56
CA LEU A 7 2.22 -12.02 -8.38
C LEU A 7 0.89 -11.54 -7.80
N ASN A 8 -0.02 -12.46 -7.47
CA ASN A 8 -1.30 -12.11 -6.86
C ASN A 8 -1.12 -11.38 -5.53
N SER A 9 -0.20 -11.84 -4.69
CA SER A 9 0.06 -11.24 -3.38
C SER A 9 0.60 -9.82 -3.51
N THR A 10 1.55 -9.61 -4.43
CA THR A 10 2.07 -8.28 -4.75
C THR A 10 0.97 -7.36 -5.31
N ALA A 11 0.13 -7.86 -6.22
CA ALA A 11 -0.99 -7.08 -6.77
C ALA A 11 -1.97 -6.64 -5.67
N THR A 12 -2.28 -7.52 -4.71
CA THR A 12 -3.14 -7.20 -3.56
C THR A 12 -2.54 -6.08 -2.71
N ILE A 13 -1.27 -6.17 -2.34
CA ILE A 13 -0.59 -5.15 -1.53
C ILE A 13 -0.62 -3.79 -2.23
N LEU A 14 -0.23 -3.74 -3.50
CA LEU A 14 -0.21 -2.50 -4.28
C LEU A 14 -1.63 -1.91 -4.41
N GLY A 15 -2.62 -2.75 -4.71
CA GLY A 15 -4.01 -2.33 -4.82
C GLY A 15 -4.64 -1.87 -3.50
N ILE A 16 -4.19 -2.37 -2.34
CA ILE A 16 -4.60 -1.85 -1.04
C ILE A 16 -4.07 -0.43 -0.85
N ILE A 17 -2.78 -0.23 -1.10
CA ILE A 17 -2.13 1.08 -0.96
C ILE A 17 -2.76 2.10 -1.89
N ASP A 18 -3.04 1.73 -3.14
CA ASP A 18 -3.73 2.59 -4.10
C ASP A 18 -5.16 2.97 -3.65
N LYS A 19 -5.76 2.27 -2.67
CA LYS A 19 -7.07 2.66 -2.11
C LYS A 19 -6.96 3.59 -0.90
N VAL A 20 -5.89 3.46 -0.11
CA VAL A 20 -5.78 4.14 1.19
C VAL A 20 -4.74 5.25 1.24
N ALA A 21 -3.84 5.35 0.26
CA ALA A 21 -2.76 6.35 0.27
C ALA A 21 -3.27 7.78 0.50
N ASP A 22 -4.34 8.13 -0.21
CA ASP A 22 -5.03 9.42 -0.11
C ASP A 22 -5.62 9.67 1.28
N GLN A 23 -6.24 8.64 1.85
CA GLN A 23 -6.82 8.69 3.19
C GLN A 23 -5.76 8.83 4.27
N ILE A 24 -4.63 8.13 4.12
CA ILE A 24 -3.47 8.23 5.02
C ILE A 24 -2.88 9.64 4.96
N GLU A 25 -2.70 10.19 3.75
CA GLU A 25 -2.19 11.55 3.58
C GLU A 25 -3.08 12.58 4.27
N ARG A 26 -4.41 12.51 4.04
CA ARG A 26 -5.36 13.43 4.67
C ARG A 26 -5.39 13.29 6.19
N PHE A 27 -5.41 12.06 6.69
CA PHE A 27 -5.34 11.78 8.12
C PHE A 27 -4.12 12.44 8.76
N ARG A 28 -2.96 12.36 8.11
CA ARG A 28 -1.73 13.01 8.59
C ARG A 28 -1.81 14.53 8.57
N LYS A 29 -2.31 15.10 7.47
CA LYS A 29 -2.44 16.55 7.29
C LYS A 29 -3.60 17.15 8.09
N LYS A 30 -4.42 16.32 8.73
CA LYS A 30 -5.67 16.71 9.40
C LYS A 30 -6.61 17.46 8.45
N GLU A 31 -6.63 17.01 7.19
CA GLU A 31 -7.49 17.58 6.16
C GLU A 31 -8.89 16.93 6.21
N PRO A 32 -9.95 17.68 5.91
CA PRO A 32 -11.30 17.13 5.76
C PRO A 32 -11.37 16.20 4.54
N GLU A 33 -12.37 15.30 4.52
CA GLU A 33 -12.62 14.52 3.31
C GLU A 33 -13.06 15.43 2.15
N PRO A 34 -12.49 15.25 0.95
CA PRO A 34 -12.92 15.99 -0.21
C PRO A 34 -14.31 15.50 -0.65
N PRO A 35 -15.14 16.37 -1.24
CA PRO A 35 -16.44 15.97 -1.79
C PRO A 35 -16.32 15.00 -2.98
N VAL A 36 -15.15 14.93 -3.62
CA VAL A 36 -14.83 14.01 -4.72
C VAL A 36 -13.45 13.42 -4.48
N ALA A 37 -13.32 12.10 -4.60
CA ALA A 37 -12.04 11.41 -4.51
C ALA A 37 -11.12 11.87 -5.65
N LYS A 38 -9.85 12.18 -5.32
CA LYS A 38 -8.85 12.49 -6.34
C LYS A 38 -8.39 11.17 -6.98
N PRO A 39 -8.40 11.04 -8.32
CA PRO A 39 -7.83 9.86 -8.96
C PRO A 39 -6.32 9.84 -8.74
N HIS A 40 -5.78 8.67 -8.39
CA HIS A 40 -4.34 8.48 -8.31
C HIS A 40 -3.70 8.63 -9.69
N SER A 41 -2.53 9.27 -9.75
CA SER A 41 -1.81 9.49 -11.01
C SER A 41 -1.20 8.21 -11.58
N VAL A 42 -1.03 7.16 -10.76
CA VAL A 42 -0.55 5.84 -11.18
C VAL A 42 -1.37 4.78 -10.46
N LEU A 43 -1.78 3.75 -11.20
CA LEU A 43 -2.48 2.59 -10.67
C LEU A 43 -1.70 1.32 -11.00
N ALA A 44 -1.58 0.42 -10.02
CA ALA A 44 -1.15 -0.95 -10.27
C ALA A 44 -2.35 -1.80 -10.66
N GLU A 45 -2.43 -2.19 -11.93
CA GLU A 45 -3.53 -3.02 -12.45
C GLU A 45 -3.04 -4.44 -12.72
N LYS A 46 -3.71 -5.43 -12.14
CA LYS A 46 -3.48 -6.83 -12.51
C LYS A 46 -4.19 -7.13 -13.84
N ARG A 47 -3.44 -7.61 -14.84
CA ARG A 47 -3.96 -8.05 -16.15
C ARG A 47 -3.41 -9.43 -16.49
N GLY A 48 -4.26 -10.45 -16.35
CA GLY A 48 -3.84 -11.85 -16.54
C GLY A 48 -2.70 -12.22 -15.58
N ASP A 49 -1.56 -12.61 -16.15
CA ASP A 49 -0.36 -13.04 -15.44
C ASP A 49 0.68 -11.91 -15.28
N ALA A 50 0.21 -10.66 -15.30
CA ALA A 50 1.03 -9.48 -15.10
C ALA A 50 0.38 -8.43 -14.19
N ILE A 51 1.22 -7.56 -13.62
CA ILE A 51 0.84 -6.29 -13.00
C ILE A 51 1.41 -5.19 -13.89
N GLU A 52 0.55 -4.31 -14.38
CA GLU A 52 0.93 -3.15 -15.19
C GLU A 52 0.80 -1.88 -14.34
N PHE A 53 1.83 -1.04 -14.37
CA PHE A 53 1.78 0.29 -13.77
C PHE A 53 1.39 1.29 -14.83
N ILE A 54 0.21 1.90 -14.68
CA ILE A 54 -0.39 2.73 -15.72
C ILE A 54 -0.48 4.18 -15.24
N ARG A 55 0.00 5.12 -16.05
CA ARG A 55 -0.12 6.58 -15.85
C ARG A 55 -0.75 7.19 -17.09
N GLY A 56 -1.92 7.80 -16.94
CA GLY A 56 -2.61 8.47 -18.06
C GLY A 56 -2.85 7.56 -19.28
N GLY A 57 -3.08 6.27 -19.05
CA GLY A 57 -3.31 5.28 -20.11
C GLY A 57 -2.04 4.64 -20.72
N VAL A 58 -0.84 5.06 -20.29
CA VAL A 58 0.43 4.48 -20.74
C VAL A 58 0.95 3.48 -19.70
N VAL A 59 1.30 2.28 -20.15
CA VAL A 59 2.00 1.28 -19.33
C VAL A 59 3.46 1.71 -19.18
N LEU A 60 3.89 1.94 -17.95
CA LEU A 60 5.25 2.40 -17.63
C LEU A 60 6.17 1.25 -17.23
N GLU A 61 5.63 0.23 -16.57
CA GLU A 61 6.37 -0.93 -16.09
C GLU A 61 5.43 -2.14 -16.00
N THR A 62 6.00 -3.33 -16.18
CA THR A 62 5.25 -4.59 -16.10
C THR A 62 6.00 -5.60 -15.23
N ILE A 63 5.31 -6.13 -14.22
CA ILE A 63 5.76 -7.28 -13.43
C ILE A 63 5.03 -8.51 -13.92
N THR A 64 5.75 -9.60 -14.15
CA THR A 64 5.26 -10.88 -14.62
C THR A 64 5.60 -11.98 -13.61
N VAL A 65 4.98 -13.15 -13.76
CA VAL A 65 5.32 -14.35 -12.98
C VAL A 65 6.81 -14.71 -13.02
N ASN A 66 7.49 -14.45 -14.15
CA ASN A 66 8.90 -14.80 -14.32
C ASN A 66 9.82 -13.96 -13.44
N ASP A 67 9.43 -12.73 -13.09
CA ASP A 67 10.24 -11.85 -12.25
C ASP A 67 10.45 -12.47 -10.85
N PHE A 68 9.43 -13.16 -10.33
CA PHE A 68 9.46 -13.82 -9.02
C PHE A 68 10.29 -15.10 -8.98
N THR A 69 10.68 -15.67 -10.13
CA THR A 69 11.45 -16.93 -10.19
C THR A 69 12.87 -16.79 -9.62
N SER A 70 13.39 -15.56 -9.61
CA SER A 70 14.70 -15.21 -9.07
C SER A 70 14.74 -15.13 -7.53
N LEU A 71 13.57 -15.08 -6.88
CA LEU A 71 13.49 -14.91 -5.43
C LEU A 71 13.79 -16.21 -4.69
N ASN A 72 14.59 -16.12 -3.63
CA ASN A 72 14.83 -17.23 -2.73
C ASN A 72 13.55 -17.61 -1.94
N PRO A 73 13.44 -18.84 -1.41
CA PRO A 73 12.23 -19.30 -0.72
C PRO A 73 11.80 -18.44 0.47
N GLN A 74 12.74 -17.83 1.19
CA GLN A 74 12.45 -16.97 2.33
C GLN A 74 11.77 -15.66 1.89
N SER A 75 12.27 -15.02 0.83
CA SER A 75 11.65 -13.84 0.23
C SER A 75 10.23 -14.14 -0.26
N GLN A 76 10.02 -15.31 -0.86
CA GLN A 76 8.68 -15.74 -1.32
C GLN A 76 7.70 -15.87 -0.13
N GLN A 77 8.13 -16.46 0.98
CA GLN A 77 7.31 -16.57 2.19
C GLN A 77 7.01 -15.19 2.81
N LEU A 78 8.00 -14.30 2.84
CA LEU A 78 7.84 -12.94 3.37
C LEU A 78 6.83 -12.12 2.56
N ILE A 79 6.86 -12.20 1.22
CA ILE A 79 5.86 -11.54 0.37
C ILE A 79 4.44 -11.98 0.76
N LYS A 80 4.23 -13.28 1.00
CA LYS A 80 2.91 -13.77 1.40
C LYS A 80 2.52 -13.30 2.81
N ALA A 81 3.46 -13.30 3.75
CA ALA A 81 3.22 -12.79 5.09
C ALA A 81 2.86 -11.29 5.09
N TYR A 82 3.54 -10.49 4.26
CA TYR A 82 3.23 -9.08 4.07
C TYR A 82 1.85 -8.87 3.45
N GLU A 83 1.43 -9.70 2.50
CA GLU A 83 0.06 -9.61 1.95
C GLU A 83 -1.00 -9.89 3.02
N GLN A 84 -0.83 -10.94 3.82
CA GLN A 84 -1.77 -11.28 4.88
C GLN A 84 -1.87 -10.16 5.92
N SER A 85 -0.72 -9.62 6.33
CA SER A 85 -0.68 -8.53 7.30
C SER A 85 -1.28 -7.24 6.72
N MET A 86 -0.95 -6.89 5.46
CA MET A 86 -1.51 -5.73 4.76
C MET A 86 -3.03 -5.81 4.67
N GLN A 87 -3.58 -6.98 4.34
CA GLN A 87 -5.03 -7.20 4.30
C GLN A 87 -5.67 -7.00 5.67
N MET A 88 -5.07 -7.56 6.73
CA MET A 88 -5.55 -7.37 8.10
C MET A 88 -5.52 -5.88 8.52
N GLN A 89 -4.44 -5.17 8.21
CA GLN A 89 -4.34 -3.73 8.50
C GLN A 89 -5.36 -2.91 7.71
N TYR A 90 -5.57 -3.23 6.44
CA TYR A 90 -6.58 -2.58 5.60
C TYR A 90 -8.00 -2.82 6.15
N ASP A 91 -8.32 -4.04 6.57
CA ASP A 91 -9.62 -4.34 7.16
C ASP A 91 -9.85 -3.53 8.44
N LEU A 92 -8.84 -3.43 9.32
CA LEU A 92 -8.89 -2.57 10.51
C LEU A 92 -9.01 -1.09 10.16
N TRP A 93 -8.25 -0.62 9.16
CA TRP A 93 -8.29 0.75 8.67
C TRP A 93 -9.71 1.12 8.23
N THR A 94 -10.33 0.31 7.38
CA THR A 94 -11.69 0.60 6.86
C THR A 94 -12.77 0.62 7.95
N GLN A 95 -12.58 -0.11 9.05
CA GLN A 95 -13.47 -0.09 10.20
C GLN A 95 -13.28 1.12 11.12
N ILE A 96 -12.03 1.52 11.34
CA ILE A 96 -11.67 2.54 12.34
C ILE A 96 -11.66 3.94 11.73
N TYR A 97 -11.24 4.09 10.47
CA TYR A 97 -11.08 5.39 9.80
C TYR A 97 -12.35 6.26 9.82
N PRO A 98 -13.56 5.72 9.61
CA PRO A 98 -14.81 6.50 9.69
C PRO A 98 -15.13 7.04 11.09
N GLN A 99 -14.47 6.52 12.15
CA GLN A 99 -14.68 6.94 13.53
C GLN A 99 -13.75 8.09 13.95
N ARG A 100 -12.81 8.49 13.08
CA ARG A 100 -11.90 9.62 13.29
C ARG A 100 -12.69 10.87 13.64
N ASP A 101 -12.37 11.48 14.78
CA ASP A 101 -12.88 12.78 15.22
C ASP A 101 -14.42 12.87 15.34
N VAL A 102 -15.12 11.73 15.42
CA VAL A 102 -16.59 11.67 15.55
C VAL A 102 -17.05 11.86 17.00
N SER A 103 -16.23 11.48 17.98
CA SER A 103 -16.60 11.56 19.40
C SER A 103 -16.53 13.00 19.93
N PRO A 104 -17.46 13.44 20.80
CA PRO A 104 -17.30 14.68 21.54
C PRO A 104 -16.21 14.61 22.62
N ASP A 105 -15.76 13.41 22.99
CA ASP A 105 -14.67 13.18 23.95
C ASP A 105 -13.30 13.20 23.24
N PRO A 106 -12.42 14.18 23.52
CA PRO A 106 -11.09 14.27 22.92
C PRO A 106 -10.20 13.05 23.21
N LEU A 107 -10.37 12.38 24.35
CA LEU A 107 -9.58 11.19 24.71
C LEU A 107 -9.96 9.99 23.84
N VAL A 108 -11.23 9.87 23.48
CA VAL A 108 -11.70 8.82 22.56
C VAL A 108 -11.11 9.07 21.17
N ASN A 109 -11.18 10.30 20.66
CA ASN A 109 -10.59 10.65 19.36
C ASN A 109 -9.06 10.44 19.34
N ALA A 110 -8.36 10.80 20.43
CA ALA A 110 -6.92 10.56 20.54
C ALA A 110 -6.56 9.07 20.45
N LYS A 111 -7.36 8.18 21.05
CA LYS A 111 -7.16 6.73 20.97
C LYS A 111 -7.40 6.19 19.55
N VAL A 112 -8.49 6.62 18.90
CA VAL A 112 -8.79 6.25 17.51
C VAL A 112 -7.64 6.71 16.59
N ASN A 113 -7.19 7.95 16.74
CA ASN A 113 -6.11 8.49 15.94
C ASN A 113 -4.77 7.77 16.20
N ALA A 114 -4.48 7.36 17.44
CA ALA A 114 -3.31 6.55 17.73
C ALA A 114 -3.37 5.16 17.06
N GLN A 115 -4.54 4.51 17.04
CA GLN A 115 -4.74 3.24 16.34
C GLN A 115 -4.53 3.41 14.83
N LEU A 116 -5.14 4.42 14.22
CA LEU A 116 -4.96 4.73 12.79
C LEU A 116 -3.49 5.00 12.45
N LYS A 117 -2.75 5.72 13.31
CA LYS A 117 -1.31 5.94 13.12
C LYS A 117 -0.55 4.63 13.04
N ASN A 118 -0.78 3.71 13.98
CA ASN A 118 -0.09 2.41 14.01
C ASN A 118 -0.44 1.56 12.77
N ILE A 119 -1.71 1.53 12.38
CA ILE A 119 -2.18 0.77 11.20
C ILE A 119 -1.50 1.33 9.93
N ALA A 120 -1.52 2.64 9.73
CA ALA A 120 -0.85 3.29 8.60
C ALA A 120 0.66 3.03 8.58
N GLN A 121 1.33 3.07 9.74
CA GLN A 121 2.76 2.76 9.86
C GLN A 121 3.08 1.34 9.40
N THR A 122 2.29 0.36 9.82
CA THR A 122 2.47 -1.04 9.42
C THR A 122 2.28 -1.24 7.93
N MET A 123 1.18 -0.75 7.35
CA MET A 123 0.94 -0.80 5.90
C MET A 123 2.08 -0.14 5.11
N CYS A 124 2.53 1.02 5.57
CA CYS A 124 3.67 1.72 4.97
C CYS A 124 4.98 0.92 5.03
N SER A 125 5.24 0.22 6.13
CA SER A 125 6.42 -0.64 6.27
C SER A 125 6.37 -1.81 5.28
N GLU A 126 5.22 -2.49 5.19
CA GLU A 126 5.02 -3.63 4.30
C GLU A 126 5.12 -3.25 2.82
N LEU A 127 4.54 -2.11 2.44
CA LEU A 127 4.71 -1.56 1.09
C LEU A 127 6.19 -1.36 0.77
N ASN A 128 6.96 -0.74 1.67
CA ASN A 128 8.38 -0.50 1.43
C ASN A 128 9.15 -1.82 1.22
N MET A 129 8.85 -2.85 2.02
CA MET A 129 9.47 -4.17 1.85
C MET A 129 9.16 -4.78 0.47
N ILE A 130 7.92 -4.64 -0.01
CA ILE A 130 7.54 -5.10 -1.34
C ILE A 130 8.26 -4.31 -2.44
N LEU A 131 8.28 -2.98 -2.33
CA LEU A 131 8.99 -2.14 -3.31
C LEU A 131 10.48 -2.45 -3.36
N ASP A 132 11.09 -2.80 -2.22
CA ASP A 132 12.51 -3.19 -2.17
C ASP A 132 12.75 -4.54 -2.86
N TYR A 133 11.83 -5.51 -2.75
CA TYR A 133 11.91 -6.74 -3.54
C TYR A 133 11.73 -6.49 -5.03
N LEU A 134 10.79 -5.62 -5.41
CA LEU A 134 10.58 -5.25 -6.81
C LEU A 134 11.84 -4.61 -7.39
N ASN A 135 12.48 -3.70 -6.64
CA ASN A 135 13.76 -3.11 -7.02
C ASN A 135 14.89 -4.15 -7.15
N TYR A 136 14.97 -5.12 -6.21
CA TYR A 136 15.94 -6.22 -6.30
C TYR A 136 15.76 -7.07 -7.58
N MET A 137 14.52 -7.19 -8.07
CA MET A 137 14.20 -7.85 -9.35
C MET A 137 14.39 -6.94 -10.58
N GLY A 138 14.96 -5.74 -10.40
CA GLY A 138 15.21 -4.77 -11.47
C GLY A 138 14.00 -3.91 -11.86
N LYS A 139 12.90 -3.97 -11.09
CA LYS A 139 11.67 -3.19 -11.31
C LYS A 139 11.74 -1.90 -10.52
N ASN A 140 12.14 -0.82 -11.18
CA ASN A 140 12.32 0.48 -10.56
C ASN A 140 11.00 1.25 -10.55
N LEU A 141 10.28 1.18 -9.43
CA LEU A 141 9.00 1.88 -9.23
C LEU A 141 9.13 3.16 -8.40
N GLU A 142 10.36 3.65 -8.19
CA GLU A 142 10.61 4.80 -7.30
C GLU A 142 9.87 6.05 -7.76
N ASP A 143 9.80 6.33 -9.06
CA ASP A 143 9.07 7.49 -9.59
C ASP A 143 7.54 7.34 -9.47
N HIS A 144 7.04 6.12 -9.29
CA HIS A 144 5.61 5.80 -9.25
C HIS A 144 5.08 5.84 -7.82
N TYR A 145 5.84 5.29 -6.86
CA TYR A 145 5.49 5.28 -5.45
C TYR A 145 6.23 6.35 -4.63
N SER A 146 6.96 7.28 -5.25
CA SER A 146 7.66 8.37 -4.55
C SER A 146 6.75 9.15 -3.60
N HIS A 147 5.53 9.49 -4.04
CA HIS A 147 4.52 10.16 -3.21
C HIS A 147 4.10 9.32 -2.01
N VAL A 148 3.79 8.04 -2.23
CA VAL A 148 3.39 7.13 -1.15
C VAL A 148 4.55 6.87 -0.19
N ARG A 149 5.78 6.70 -0.70
CA ARG A 149 7.00 6.58 0.10
C ARG A 149 7.23 7.85 0.93
N PHE A 150 6.95 9.03 0.39
CA PHE A 150 7.02 10.28 1.13
C PHE A 150 6.02 10.29 2.29
N ILE A 151 4.74 9.99 2.02
CA ILE A 151 3.69 9.82 3.04
C ILE A 151 4.12 8.78 4.10
N CYS A 152 4.79 7.70 3.68
CA CYS A 152 5.22 6.63 4.55
C CYS A 152 6.54 6.88 5.31
N ARG A 153 7.41 7.77 4.85
CA ARG A 153 8.69 8.09 5.52
C ARG A 153 8.50 9.08 6.67
N GLU A 154 7.60 10.04 6.53
CA GLU A 154 7.27 10.98 7.59
C GLU A 154 6.53 10.30 8.78
N ASN A 155 6.39 8.98 8.80
CA ASN A 155 5.77 8.18 9.86
C ASN A 155 6.78 7.72 10.95
N ARG A 156 8.05 8.12 10.89
CA ARG A 156 9.11 7.73 11.84
C ARG A 156 9.31 8.67 13.05
N HIS A 157 8.40 9.63 13.27
CA HIS A 157 8.46 10.58 14.38
C HIS A 157 7.27 10.44 15.34
#